data_AF-A0AA44Z7V0-F1
#
_entry.id   AF-A0AA44Z7V0-F1
#
_cell.length_a   1.000
_cell.length_b   1.000
_cell.length_c   1.000
_cell.angle_alpha   90.00
_cell.angle_beta   90.00
_cell.angle_gamma   90.00
#
_symmetry.space_group_name_H-M   'P 1'
#
loop_
_entity.id
_entity.type
_entity.pdbx_description
1 polymer ?
#
loop_
_entity_poly.entity_id
_entity_poly.type
_entity_poly.pdbx_seq_one_letter_code
_entity_poly.pdbx_strand_id
1 'polypeptide(L)'
;MNLFPVSDSNESELTFVVSRASANADDKVHAVAARIVREMETSLPEFRLESTEMTVIDGEPAVDMFYQYMEDNTSVFQRQTVILINDAQEGKKMVSYIGTCIGEFLDSHHWQYQEIMQSIKFHRQRKSA
;
A
#
# COMPACT_ATOMS: atom_id res chain seq x y z
N MET A 1 -9.63 8.58 3.14
CA MET A 1 -9.55 7.18 2.69
C MET A 1 -10.48 7.06 1.48
N ASN A 2 -10.02 6.44 0.39
CA ASN A 2 -10.88 6.07 -0.74
C ASN A 2 -10.91 4.54 -0.82
N LEU A 3 -12.08 3.92 -1.02
CA LEU A 3 -12.27 2.47 -1.12
C LEU A 3 -12.90 2.14 -2.47
N PHE A 4 -12.32 1.18 -3.19
CA PHE A 4 -12.76 0.74 -4.51
C PHE A 4 -12.87 -0.80 -4.52
N PRO A 5 -14.07 -1.37 -4.69
CA PRO A 5 -14.18 -2.78 -5.08
C PRO A 5 -13.57 -2.98 -6.47
N VAL A 6 -12.74 -4.01 -6.64
CA VAL A 6 -12.13 -4.38 -7.92
C VAL A 6 -12.53 -5.83 -8.23
N SER A 7 -13.39 -6.02 -9.24
CA SER A 7 -13.85 -7.35 -9.65
C SER A 7 -14.00 -7.46 -11.17
N ASP A 8 -13.47 -8.53 -11.76
CA ASP A 8 -13.77 -8.92 -13.16
C ASP A 8 -14.53 -10.26 -13.27
N SER A 9 -14.69 -11.05 -12.18
CA SER A 9 -15.47 -12.32 -12.17
C SER A 9 -15.65 -12.90 -10.75
N ASN A 10 -16.24 -14.10 -10.62
CA ASN A 10 -16.60 -14.86 -9.40
C ASN A 10 -15.44 -15.25 -8.43
N GLU A 11 -14.25 -14.66 -8.57
CA GLU A 11 -13.14 -14.83 -7.63
C GLU A 11 -13.31 -13.90 -6.42
N SER A 12 -12.69 -14.24 -5.29
CA SER A 12 -12.70 -13.46 -4.05
C SER A 12 -12.36 -11.98 -4.32
N GLU A 13 -13.27 -11.05 -4.00
CA GLU A 13 -13.16 -9.65 -4.42
C GLU A 13 -11.90 -8.95 -3.86
N LEU A 14 -11.05 -8.41 -4.74
CA LEU A 14 -9.95 -7.53 -4.34
C LEU A 14 -10.53 -6.15 -4.06
N THR A 15 -10.42 -5.69 -2.81
CA THR A 15 -10.74 -4.30 -2.47
C THR A 15 -9.47 -3.47 -2.46
N PHE A 16 -9.55 -2.25 -2.98
CA PHE A 16 -8.41 -1.36 -3.12
C PHE A 16 -8.66 -0.05 -2.37
N VAL A 17 -7.74 0.28 -1.46
CA VAL A 17 -7.82 1.47 -0.62
C VAL A 17 -6.63 2.40 -0.88
N VAL A 18 -6.92 3.70 -0.94
CA VAL A 18 -5.90 4.75 -0.93
C VAL A 18 -6.03 5.56 0.35
N SER A 19 -4.96 5.60 1.13
CA SER A 19 -4.85 6.43 2.34
C SER A 19 -3.70 7.42 2.21
N ARG A 20 -3.84 8.56 2.89
CA ARG A 20 -2.88 9.66 2.89
C ARG A 20 -2.68 10.13 4.31
N ALA A 21 -1.42 10.40 4.69
CA ALA A 21 -1.06 10.98 5.97
C ALA A 21 0.11 11.95 5.82
N SER A 22 0.33 12.81 6.81
CA SER A 22 1.53 13.62 6.88
C SER A 22 2.74 12.76 7.23
N ALA A 23 3.92 13.11 6.71
CA ALA A 23 5.19 12.50 7.04
C ALA A 23 6.19 13.58 7.48
N ASN A 24 7.18 13.19 8.28
CA ASN A 24 8.25 14.12 8.67
C ASN A 24 9.17 14.38 7.48
N ALA A 25 9.75 15.58 7.40
CA ALA A 25 10.64 15.95 6.29
C ALA A 25 11.80 14.94 6.10
N ASP A 26 12.36 14.44 7.20
CA ASP A 26 13.49 13.52 7.22
C ASP A 26 13.10 12.05 7.09
N ASP A 27 11.80 11.72 7.08
CA ASP A 27 11.33 10.33 7.00
C ASP A 27 11.90 9.65 5.74
N LYS A 28 12.35 8.40 5.91
CA LYS A 28 12.76 7.51 4.83
C LYS A 28 11.72 6.41 4.69
N VAL A 29 11.38 6.05 3.45
CA VAL A 29 10.26 5.14 3.18
C VAL A 29 10.41 3.77 3.87
N HIS A 30 11.62 3.20 3.91
CA HIS A 30 11.89 1.95 4.64
C HIS A 30 11.68 2.08 6.16
N ALA A 31 12.05 3.21 6.76
CA ALA A 31 11.87 3.44 8.19
C ALA A 31 10.39 3.62 8.55
N VAL A 32 9.62 4.26 7.66
CA VAL A 32 8.17 4.39 7.78
C VAL A 32 7.50 3.02 7.63
N ALA A 33 7.85 2.23 6.61
CA ALA A 33 7.34 0.88 6.43
C ALA A 33 7.62 -0.02 7.65
N ALA A 34 8.86 0.01 8.18
CA ALA A 34 9.21 -0.74 9.39
C ALA A 34 8.45 -0.28 10.65
N ARG A 35 8.00 0.98 10.72
CA ARG A 35 7.11 1.45 11.78
C ARG A 35 5.70 0.89 11.60
N ILE A 36 5.15 0.94 10.38
CA ILE A 36 3.83 0.38 10.05
C ILE A 36 3.79 -1.11 10.39
N VAL A 37 4.81 -1.89 10.01
CA VAL A 37 4.92 -3.31 10.38
C VAL A 37 4.88 -3.51 11.89
N ARG A 38 5.67 -2.76 12.66
CA ARG A 38 5.66 -2.84 14.13
C ARG A 38 4.30 -2.47 14.74
N GLU A 39 3.62 -1.48 14.18
CA GLU A 39 2.27 -1.10 14.61
C GLU A 39 1.28 -2.24 14.33
N MET A 40 1.36 -2.88 13.16
CA MET A 40 0.53 -4.04 12.79
C MET A 40 0.80 -5.27 13.66
N GLU A 41 2.06 -5.60 13.93
CA GLU A 41 2.46 -6.69 14.83
C GLU A 41 1.82 -6.56 16.23
N THR A 42 1.59 -5.33 16.68
CA THR A 42 0.96 -5.07 17.99
C THR A 42 -0.56 -4.99 17.96
N SER A 43 -1.15 -4.68 16.81
CA SER A 43 -2.57 -4.34 16.70
C SER A 43 -3.42 -5.38 15.98
N LEU A 44 -2.81 -6.22 15.14
CA LEU A 44 -3.50 -7.22 14.33
C LEU A 44 -3.31 -8.64 14.91
N PRO A 45 -4.40 -9.40 15.13
CA PRO A 45 -4.32 -10.78 15.59
C PRO A 45 -3.59 -11.67 14.58
N GLU A 46 -2.69 -12.53 15.08
CA GLU A 46 -1.96 -13.51 14.26
C GLU A 46 -1.27 -12.92 13.02
N PHE A 47 -0.81 -11.67 13.13
CA PHE A 47 -0.11 -10.98 12.07
C PHE A 47 1.12 -11.77 11.59
N ARG A 48 1.26 -11.90 10.27
CA ARG A 48 2.42 -12.46 9.60
C ARG A 48 2.81 -11.57 8.42
N LEU A 49 4.03 -11.06 8.46
CA LEU A 49 4.65 -10.39 7.31
C LEU A 49 5.26 -11.46 6.39
N GLU A 50 4.75 -11.57 5.18
CA GLU A 50 5.20 -12.55 4.19
C GLU A 50 6.36 -11.98 3.35
N SER A 51 6.30 -10.70 2.98
CA SER A 51 7.37 -10.04 2.25
C SER A 51 7.44 -8.53 2.46
N THR A 52 8.62 -7.98 2.20
CA THR A 52 8.89 -6.55 2.13
C THR A 52 9.95 -6.31 1.07
N GLU A 53 9.64 -5.42 0.12
CA GLU A 53 10.51 -5.13 -1.02
C GLU A 53 10.61 -3.62 -1.25
N MET A 54 11.83 -3.14 -1.48
CA MET A 54 12.03 -1.78 -1.99
C MET A 54 11.64 -1.75 -3.48
N THR A 55 10.83 -0.77 -3.86
CA THR A 55 10.39 -0.58 -5.26
C THR A 55 10.35 0.90 -5.61
N VAL A 56 9.89 1.21 -6.83
CA VAL A 56 9.75 2.57 -7.35
C VAL A 56 8.41 2.70 -8.05
N ILE A 57 7.62 3.71 -7.66
CA ILE A 57 6.32 4.03 -8.28
C ILE A 57 6.39 5.43 -8.86
N ASP A 58 6.21 5.54 -10.18
CA ASP A 58 6.34 6.80 -10.92
C ASP A 58 7.61 7.61 -10.58
N GLY A 59 8.74 6.92 -10.37
CA GLY A 59 10.03 7.53 -10.02
C GLY A 59 10.22 7.84 -8.53
N GLU A 60 9.20 7.67 -7.68
CA GLU A 60 9.31 7.85 -6.24
C GLU A 60 9.69 6.54 -5.54
N PRO A 61 10.66 6.56 -4.60
CA PRO A 61 10.99 5.39 -3.78
C PRO A 61 9.79 4.91 -2.96
N ALA A 62 9.55 3.61 -2.99
CA ALA A 62 8.42 2.96 -2.37
C ALA A 62 8.86 1.69 -1.63
N VAL A 63 8.00 1.23 -0.72
CA VAL A 63 8.11 -0.11 -0.12
C VAL A 63 6.81 -0.85 -0.37
N ASP A 64 6.91 -2.02 -0.98
CA ASP A 64 5.82 -2.97 -1.11
C ASP A 64 5.90 -3.99 0.03
N MET A 65 4.77 -4.25 0.69
CA MET A 65 4.65 -5.19 1.79
C MET A 65 3.50 -6.14 1.50
N PHE A 66 3.69 -7.43 1.77
CA PHE A 66 2.62 -8.41 1.71
C PHE A 66 2.54 -9.12 3.05
N TYR A 67 1.34 -9.18 3.61
CA TYR A 67 1.10 -9.72 4.94
C TYR A 67 -0.31 -10.29 5.06
N GLN A 68 -0.51 -11.06 6.12
CA GLN A 68 -1.81 -11.57 6.52
C GLN A 68 -2.04 -11.41 8.02
N TYR A 69 -3.30 -11.40 8.42
CA TYR A 69 -3.74 -11.42 9.81
C TYR A 69 -5.10 -12.11 9.90
N MET A 70 -5.59 -12.32 11.12
CA MET A 70 -6.91 -12.92 11.36
C MET A 70 -7.94 -11.86 11.75
N GLU A 71 -9.10 -11.90 11.10
CA GLU A 71 -10.28 -11.10 11.43
C GLU A 71 -11.51 -12.02 11.46
N ASP A 72 -12.23 -12.08 12.58
CA ASP A 72 -13.40 -12.94 12.77
C ASP A 72 -13.20 -14.40 12.32
N ASN A 73 -12.07 -15.01 12.72
CA ASN A 73 -11.64 -16.36 12.33
C ASN A 73 -11.44 -16.57 10.82
N THR A 74 -11.27 -15.50 10.05
CA THR A 74 -10.95 -15.56 8.63
C THR A 74 -9.60 -14.89 8.37
N SER A 75 -8.76 -15.51 7.54
CA SER A 75 -7.51 -14.88 7.11
C SER A 75 -7.83 -13.69 6.21
N VAL A 76 -7.23 -12.54 6.50
CA VAL A 76 -7.24 -11.37 5.65
C VAL A 76 -5.84 -11.18 5.10
N PHE A 77 -5.72 -11.12 3.78
CA PHE A 77 -4.48 -10.87 3.08
C PHE A 77 -4.45 -9.44 2.58
N GLN A 78 -3.34 -8.74 2.84
CA GLN A 78 -3.14 -7.39 2.36
C GLN A 78 -1.78 -7.22 1.69
N ARG A 79 -1.83 -6.56 0.53
CA ARG A 79 -0.64 -6.02 -0.14
C ARG A 79 -0.68 -4.51 -0.05
N GLN A 80 0.36 -3.90 0.51
CA GLN A 80 0.43 -2.48 0.76
C GLN A 80 1.70 -1.88 0.17
N THR A 81 1.55 -0.87 -0.67
CA THR A 81 2.66 -0.07 -1.19
C THR A 81 2.65 1.31 -0.53
N VAL A 82 3.73 1.62 0.20
CA VAL A 82 3.95 2.89 0.90
C VAL A 82 4.90 3.76 0.12
N ILE A 83 4.53 5.02 -0.09
CA ILE A 83 5.28 5.99 -0.89
C ILE A 83 5.36 7.29 -0.11
N LEU A 84 6.55 7.92 -0.10
CA LEU A 84 6.73 9.27 0.42
C LEU A 84 6.83 10.25 -0.74
N ILE A 85 5.92 11.22 -0.79
CA ILE A 85 5.86 12.23 -1.83
C ILE A 85 6.16 13.59 -1.20
N ASN A 86 6.99 14.39 -1.86
CA ASN A 86 7.21 15.78 -1.45
C ASN A 86 6.18 16.68 -2.14
N ASP A 87 5.25 17.24 -1.36
CA ASP A 87 4.37 18.31 -1.83
C ASP A 87 5.01 19.67 -1.51
N ALA A 88 5.07 20.56 -2.50
CA ALA A 88 5.72 21.86 -2.36
C ALA A 88 5.00 22.81 -1.37
N GLN A 89 3.68 22.64 -1.20
CA GLN A 89 2.86 23.49 -0.33
C GLN A 89 2.60 22.82 1.02
N GLU A 90 2.34 21.52 1.03
CA GLU A 90 1.91 20.81 2.22
C GLU A 90 3.00 19.97 2.90
N GLY A 91 4.24 20.02 2.37
CA GLY A 91 5.37 19.25 2.88
C GLY A 91 5.29 17.77 2.50
N LYS A 92 6.08 16.94 3.20
CA LYS A 92 6.17 15.51 2.89
C LYS A 92 4.88 14.79 3.29
N LYS A 93 4.37 13.96 2.38
CA LYS A 93 3.18 13.14 2.58
C LYS A 93 3.53 11.67 2.41
N MET A 94 2.87 10.84 3.20
CA MET A 94 2.81 9.40 2.98
C MET A 94 1.52 9.07 2.22
N VAL A 95 1.64 8.29 1.17
CA VAL A 95 0.51 7.67 0.48
C VAL A 95 0.65 6.15 0.62
N SER A 96 -0.42 5.49 1.02
CA SER A 96 -0.50 4.03 1.02
C SER A 96 -1.59 3.57 0.06
N TYR A 97 -1.22 2.65 -0.81
CA TYR A 97 -2.13 1.87 -1.65
C TYR A 97 -2.23 0.49 -1.02
N ILE A 98 -3.45 -0.01 -0.80
CA ILE A 98 -3.68 -1.25 -0.05
C ILE A 98 -4.69 -2.09 -0.83
N GLY A 99 -4.27 -3.27 -1.28
CA GLY A 99 -5.13 -4.31 -1.82
C GLY A 99 -5.47 -5.30 -0.72
N THR A 100 -6.75 -5.62 -0.53
CA THR A 100 -7.23 -6.55 0.51
C THR A 100 -8.09 -7.64 -0.11
N CYS A 101 -7.79 -8.88 0.24
CA CYS A 101 -8.62 -10.04 -0.06
C CYS A 101 -8.93 -10.82 1.22
N ILE A 102 -10.16 -11.29 1.33
CA ILE A 102 -10.60 -12.14 2.45
C ILE A 102 -10.45 -13.60 2.01
N GLY A 103 -9.87 -14.43 2.87
CA GLY A 103 -9.69 -15.87 2.67
C GLY A 103 -8.45 -16.25 1.86
N GLU A 104 -8.26 -15.64 0.68
CA GLU A 104 -7.15 -15.98 -0.22
C GLU A 104 -6.65 -14.77 -1.04
N PHE A 105 -5.37 -14.76 -1.38
CA PHE A 105 -4.79 -13.79 -2.30
C PHE A 105 -4.14 -14.53 -3.47
N LEU A 106 -4.87 -14.67 -4.56
CA LEU A 106 -4.46 -15.45 -5.74
C LEU A 106 -3.44 -14.69 -6.58
N ASP A 107 -2.75 -15.42 -7.47
CA ASP A 107 -1.83 -14.83 -8.45
C ASP A 107 -2.53 -13.78 -9.34
N SER A 108 -3.81 -13.98 -9.66
CA SER A 108 -4.64 -13.00 -10.39
C SER A 108 -4.76 -11.67 -9.63
N HIS A 109 -4.96 -11.71 -8.31
CA HIS A 109 -5.00 -10.52 -7.46
C HIS A 109 -3.62 -9.84 -7.35
N HIS A 110 -2.54 -10.63 -7.30
CA HIS A 110 -1.18 -10.07 -7.33
C HIS A 110 -0.93 -9.31 -8.63
N TRP A 111 -1.34 -9.88 -9.76
CA TRP A 111 -1.24 -9.23 -11.06
C TRP A 111 -2.06 -7.95 -11.13
N GLN A 112 -3.34 -8.01 -10.76
CA GLN A 112 -4.23 -6.85 -10.81
C GLN A 112 -3.72 -5.70 -9.93
N TYR A 113 -3.26 -6.00 -8.71
CA TYR A 113 -2.64 -4.99 -7.85
C TYR A 113 -1.40 -4.37 -8.51
N GLN A 114 -0.54 -5.17 -9.12
CA GLN A 114 0.67 -4.68 -9.79
C GLN A 114 0.35 -3.83 -11.02
N GLU A 115 -0.66 -4.17 -11.82
CA GLU A 115 -1.11 -3.35 -12.93
C GLU A 115 -1.59 -1.97 -12.45
N ILE A 116 -2.38 -1.93 -11.36
CA ILE A 116 -2.80 -0.68 -10.74
C ILE A 116 -1.57 0.13 -10.32
N MET A 117 -0.59 -0.49 -9.64
CA MET A 117 0.65 0.18 -9.21
C MET A 117 1.45 0.76 -10.38
N GLN A 118 1.57 0.03 -11.48
CA GLN A 118 2.29 0.49 -12.67
C GLN A 118 1.56 1.62 -13.40
N SER A 119 0.24 1.69 -13.27
CA SER A 119 -0.59 2.74 -13.88
C SER A 119 -0.53 4.08 -13.16
N ILE A 120 -0.07 4.11 -11.90
CA ILE A 120 -0.05 5.32 -11.08
C ILE A 120 0.88 6.37 -11.70
N LYS A 121 0.36 7.60 -11.79
CA LYS A 121 1.11 8.81 -12.12
C LYS A 121 0.83 9.89 -11.10
N PHE A 122 1.88 10.41 -10.48
CA PHE A 122 1.76 11.54 -9.57
C PHE A 122 1.67 12.85 -10.34
N HIS A 123 0.79 13.72 -9.86
CA HIS A 123 0.73 15.07 -10.38
C HIS A 123 2.03 15.79 -10.08
N ARG A 124 2.72 16.24 -11.14
CA ARG A 124 3.92 17.08 -11.03
C ARG A 124 3.51 18.49 -11.39
N GLN A 125 3.65 19.44 -10.46
CA GLN A 125 3.55 20.85 -10.84
C GLN A 125 4.63 21.13 -11.88
N ARG A 126 4.21 21.53 -13.08
CA ARG A 126 5.13 21.90 -14.15
C ARG A 126 5.92 23.11 -13.63
N LYS A 127 7.23 22.96 -13.41
CA LYS A 127 8.08 24.13 -13.16
C LYS A 127 7.91 25.05 -14.36
N SER A 128 7.31 26.22 -14.15
CA SER A 128 7.41 27.32 -15.11
C SER A 128 8.89 27.59 -15.32
N ALA A 129 9.32 27.48 -16.58
CA ALA A 129 10.67 27.83 -17.01
C ALA A 129 10.90 29.34 -16.93
#